data_AF-A0AAW9ZK98-F1
#
_entry.id   AF-A0AAW9ZK98-F1
#
_cell.length_a   1.000
_cell.length_b   1.000
_cell.length_c   1.000
_cell.angle_alpha   90.00
_cell.angle_beta   90.00
_cell.angle_gamma   90.00
#
_symmetry.space_group_name_H-M   'P 1'
#
loop_
_entity.id
_entity.type
_entity.pdbx_description
1 polymer ?
#
loop_
_entity_poly.entity_id
_entity_poly.type
_entity_poly.pdbx_seq_one_letter_code
_entity_poly.pdbx_strand_id
1 'polypeptide(L)' 'MTEYFSYQEAMKYMGFNSPVSLQKYIKQGLPTIQVGKSKRIAKSDIDKFMAEHRVVATQDK' A
#
# COMPACT_ATOMS: atom_id res chain seq x y z
N MET A 1 -13.33 -10.99 -7.44
CA MET A 1 -12.05 -10.27 -7.32
C MET A 1 -11.95 -9.79 -5.88
N THR A 2 -10.87 -10.11 -5.17
CA THR A 2 -10.67 -9.66 -3.80
C THR A 2 -10.29 -8.18 -3.81
N GLU A 3 -11.27 -7.31 -3.57
CA GLU A 3 -11.06 -5.86 -3.62
C GLU A 3 -10.25 -5.33 -2.43
N TYR A 4 -10.20 -6.08 -1.32
CA TYR A 4 -9.67 -5.64 -0.05
C TYR A 4 -8.64 -6.61 0.53
N PHE A 5 -7.42 -6.13 0.72
CA PHE A 5 -6.32 -6.84 1.33
C PHE A 5 -6.24 -6.57 2.83
N SER A 6 -5.95 -7.60 3.61
CA SER A 6 -5.39 -7.45 4.95
C SER A 6 -3.97 -6.89 4.89
N TYR A 7 -3.41 -6.49 6.04
CA TYR A 7 -2.03 -5.99 6.09
C TYR A 7 -1.02 -7.01 5.58
N GLN A 8 -1.22 -8.31 5.87
CA GLN A 8 -0.35 -9.36 5.38
C GLN A 8 -0.43 -9.55 3.87
N GLU A 9 -1.63 -9.45 3.30
CA GLU A 9 -1.81 -9.55 1.85
C GLU A 9 -1.26 -8.32 1.13
N ALA A 10 -1.47 -7.12 1.67
CA ALA A 10 -0.93 -5.89 1.12
C ALA A 10 0.62 -5.91 1.10
N MET A 11 1.23 -6.38 2.19
CA MET A 11 2.67 -6.60 2.29
C MET A 11 3.17 -7.54 1.18
N LYS A 12 2.54 -8.72 1.05
CA LYS A 12 2.89 -9.69 0.00
C LYS A 12 2.70 -9.11 -1.40
N TYR A 13 1.64 -8.35 -1.63
CA TYR A 13 1.33 -7.72 -2.91
C TYR A 13 2.37 -6.66 -3.29
N MET A 14 2.79 -5.85 -2.33
CA MET A 14 3.83 -4.82 -2.51
C MET A 14 5.25 -5.39 -2.53
N GLY A 15 5.44 -6.69 -2.28
CA GLY A 15 6.74 -7.37 -2.35
C GLY A 15 7.62 -7.19 -1.11
N PHE A 16 7.07 -6.89 0.07
CA PHE A 16 7.84 -6.80 1.31
C PHE A 16 7.15 -7.53 2.47
N ASN A 17 7.93 -7.99 3.46
CA ASN A 17 7.39 -8.76 4.59
C ASN A 17 7.39 -8.00 5.92
N SER A 18 7.81 -6.73 5.93
CA SER A 18 7.94 -5.94 7.16
C SER A 18 6.68 -5.13 7.49
N PRO A 19 6.03 -5.39 8.63
CA PRO A 19 4.88 -4.60 9.10
C PRO A 19 5.23 -3.14 9.36
N VAL A 20 6.49 -2.87 9.72
CA VAL A 20 7.00 -1.51 9.96
C VAL A 20 7.00 -0.71 8.66
N SER A 21 7.36 -1.33 7.54
CA SER A 21 7.32 -0.68 6.22
C SER A 21 5.88 -0.32 5.84
N LEU A 22 4.93 -1.23 6.05
CA LEU A 22 3.51 -0.95 5.79
C LEU A 22 3.01 0.22 6.65
N GLN A 23 3.34 0.25 7.95
CA GLN A 23 2.98 1.36 8.82
C GLN A 23 3.57 2.70 8.37
N LYS A 24 4.81 2.70 7.85
CA LYS A 24 5.40 3.92 7.27
C LYS A 24 4.60 4.39 6.06
N TYR A 25 4.20 3.50 5.16
CA TYR A 25 3.37 3.85 4.01
C TYR A 25 1.99 4.37 4.41
N ILE A 26 1.35 3.77 5.43
CA ILE A 26 0.10 4.27 6.00
C ILE A 26 0.27 5.69 6.56
N LYS A 27 1.39 5.98 7.24
CA LYS A 27 1.71 7.34 7.70
C LYS A 27 2.04 8.31 6.57
N GLN A 28 2.56 7.81 5.44
CA GLN A 28 2.86 8.61 4.25
C GLN A 28 1.63 8.87 3.38
N GLY A 29 0.48 8.25 3.66
CA GLY A 29 -0.78 8.53 2.98
C GLY A 29 -1.49 7.31 2.40
N LEU A 30 -0.99 6.09 2.61
CA LEU A 30 -1.69 4.87 2.14
C LEU A 30 -3.05 4.73 2.85
N PRO A 31 -4.18 4.76 2.11
CA PRO A 31 -5.51 4.63 2.69
C PRO A 31 -5.71 3.28 3.39
N THR A 32 -6.30 3.30 4.58
CA THR A 32 -6.72 2.08 5.29
C THR A 32 -8.21 2.16 5.59
N ILE A 33 -8.91 1.07 5.30
CA ILE A 33 -10.33 0.89 5.57
C ILE A 33 -10.46 0.13 6.88
N GLN A 34 -11.10 0.73 7.89
CA GLN A 34 -11.41 0.05 9.14
C GLN A 34 -12.80 -0.57 9.07
N VAL A 35 -12.88 -1.90 9.17
CA VAL A 35 -14.14 -2.65 9.23
C VAL A 35 -14.25 -3.28 10.62
N GLY A 36 -14.95 -2.59 11.51
CA GLY A 36 -15.07 -2.97 12.92
C GLY A 36 -13.69 -2.99 13.62
N LYS A 37 -13.24 -4.19 14.01
CA LYS A 37 -11.91 -4.43 14.63
C LYS A 37 -10.83 -4.79 13.61
N SER A 38 -11.18 -5.02 12.35
CA SER A 38 -10.24 -5.43 11.30
C SER A 38 -9.87 -4.24 10.42
N LYS A 39 -8.62 -4.23 9.95
CA LYS A 39 -8.13 -3.22 8.99
C LYS A 39 -7.89 -3.88 7.63
N ARG A 40 -8.31 -3.19 6.58
CA ARG A 40 -8.21 -3.61 5.19
C ARG A 40 -7.64 -2.46 4.35
N ILE A 41 -7.11 -2.79 3.18
CA ILE A 41 -6.53 -1.84 2.22
C ILE A 41 -7.07 -2.24 0.86
N ALA A 42 -7.68 -1.31 0.11
CA ALA A 42 -8.16 -1.64 -1.22
C ALA A 42 -6.98 -1.79 -2.19
N LYS A 43 -7.07 -2.73 -3.13
CA LYS A 43 -6.03 -2.91 -4.16
C LYS A 43 -5.80 -1.61 -4.95
N SER A 44 -6.90 -0.95 -5.33
CA SER A 44 -6.86 0.32 -6.07
C SER A 44 -6.13 1.43 -5.31
N ASP A 45 -6.24 1.45 -3.99
CA ASP A 45 -5.56 2.44 -3.15
C ASP A 45 -4.05 2.19 -3.10
N ILE A 46 -3.64 0.92 -3.05
CA ILE A 46 -2.23 0.53 -3.17
C ILE A 46 -1.68 0.96 -4.53
N ASP A 47 -2.38 0.62 -5.62
CA ASP A 47 -1.92 0.91 -6.97
C ASP A 47 -1.80 2.43 -7.20
N LYS A 48 -2.76 3.23 -6.69
CA LYS A 48 -2.68 4.71 -6.70
C LYS A 48 -1.50 5.22 -5.90
N PHE A 49 -1.31 4.74 -4.66
CA PHE A 49 -0.20 5.14 -3.80
C PHE A 49 1.16 4.86 -4.45
N MET A 50 1.31 3.67 -5.06
CA MET A 50 2.53 3.28 -5.77
C MET A 50 2.75 4.12 -7.03
N ALA A 51 1.69 4.49 -7.74
CA ALA A 51 1.77 5.38 -8.90
C ALA A 51 2.18 6.81 -8.52
N GLU A 52 1.64 7.35 -7.42
CA GLU A 52 2.01 8.67 -6.90
C GLU A 52 3.46 8.71 -6.39
N HIS A 53 3.93 7.63 -5.77
CA HIS A 53 5.32 7.52 -5.28
C HIS A 53 6.29 7.00 -6.34
N ARG A 54 5.84 6.85 -7.59
CA ARG A 54 6.70 6.44 -8.70
C ARG A 54 7.59 7.60 -9.10
N VAL A 55 8.80 7.64 -8.56
CA VAL A 55 9.86 8.50 -9.08
C VAL A 55 10.32 7.91 -10.40
N VAL A 56 9.90 8.52 -11.52
CA VAL A 56 10.57 8.28 -12.80
C VAL A 56 11.93 8.93 -12.65
N ALA A 57 12.98 8.12 -12.56
CA ALA A 57 14.32 8.61 -12.79
C ALA A 57 14.37 9.10 -14.24
N THR A 58 14.00 10.36 -14.44
CA THR A 58 14.44 11.08 -15.62
C THR A 58 15.94 11.05 -15.53
N GLN A 59 16.56 10.22 -16.38
CA GLN A 59 17.95 10.40 -16.75
C GLN A 59 18.02 11.83 -17.27
N ASP A 60 18.43 12.76 -16.39
CA ASP A 60 18.95 14.05 -16.80
C ASP A 60 20.02 13.75 -17.86
N LYS A 61 19.74 14.26 -19.05
CA LYS A 61 20.45 13.98 -20.29
C LYS A 61 21.53 15.02 -20.52
#